data_AF-A0A9X2QI08-F1
#
_entry.id   AF-A0A9X2QI08-F1
#
_cell.length_a   1.000
_cell.length_b   1.000
_cell.length_c   1.000
_cell.angle_alpha   90.00
_cell.angle_beta   90.00
_cell.angle_gamma   90.00
#
_symmetry.space_group_name_H-M   'P 1'
#
loop_
_entity.id
_entity.type
_entity.pdbx_description
1 polymer ?
#
loop_
_entity_poly.entity_id
_entity_poly.type
_entity_poly.pdbx_seq_one_letter_code
_entity_poly.pdbx_strand_id
1 'polypeptide(L)'
;MPQLPPVTKALLIANIGLFLLQWALGDLGVGVLPSDSTLSWLMLWPISDGFDAFSPGASFMPWQLLTYAFLQSGFNQLFFSALVLFMFGAPLELTWGQKRFLTYYLVCVAGAGVCQLLMAWITGGGAPVVGASGAVFGLLFAYGMLFPNQRVMLLFPPIPMKARTLVIVVGITEVMLGLLGQRSAITYFAYLGGMLFGWLMIRYWRGQSPFGGSGGRKGGGGKGRKPPLRVVR
;
A
#
# COMPACT_ATOMS: atom_id res chain seq x y z
N MET A 1 23.41 1.66 13.22
CA MET A 1 22.45 1.08 12.25
C MET A 1 21.44 2.17 11.90
N PRO A 2 21.16 2.46 10.61
CA PRO A 2 20.11 3.42 10.26
C PRO A 2 18.82 2.95 10.95
N GLN A 3 18.21 3.81 11.76
CA GLN A 3 16.97 3.47 12.43
C GLN A 3 15.86 3.41 11.37
N LEU A 4 15.10 2.31 11.36
CA LEU A 4 13.95 2.20 10.48
C LEU A 4 12.97 3.33 10.80
N PRO A 5 12.40 3.99 9.77
CA PRO A 5 11.35 4.97 9.96
C PRO A 5 10.20 4.41 10.81
N PRO A 6 9.63 5.22 11.72
CA PRO A 6 8.77 4.70 12.78
C PRO A 6 7.46 4.11 12.25
N VAL A 7 6.86 4.67 11.20
CA VAL A 7 5.60 4.12 10.65
C VAL A 7 5.85 2.81 9.93
N THR A 8 6.90 2.73 9.12
CA THR A 8 7.32 1.50 8.44
C THR A 8 7.59 0.40 9.46
N LYS A 9 8.31 0.72 10.55
CA LYS A 9 8.54 -0.20 11.66
C LYS A 9 7.24 -0.63 12.34
N ALA A 10 6.32 0.30 12.62
CA ALA A 10 5.05 -0.02 13.26
C ALA A 10 4.18 -0.93 12.39
N LEU A 11 4.10 -0.67 11.08
CA LEU A 11 3.36 -1.50 10.13
C LEU A 11 3.97 -2.90 9.98
N LEU A 12 5.30 -3.02 10.01
CA LEU A 12 5.98 -4.32 10.03
C LEU A 12 5.66 -5.11 11.30
N ILE A 13 5.76 -4.47 12.47
CA ILE A 13 5.43 -5.09 13.75
C ILE A 13 3.95 -5.50 13.79
N ALA A 14 3.04 -4.67 13.29
CA ALA A 14 1.62 -4.99 13.23
C ALA A 14 1.35 -6.24 12.37
N ASN A 15 1.91 -6.31 11.16
CA ASN A 15 1.77 -7.46 10.27
C ASN A 15 2.33 -8.76 10.88
N ILE A 16 3.53 -8.68 11.48
CA ILE A 16 4.17 -9.85 12.10
C ILE A 16 3.42 -10.27 13.37
N GLY A 17 3.02 -9.31 14.21
CA GLY A 17 2.29 -9.56 15.45
C GLY A 17 0.92 -10.19 15.22
N LEU A 18 0.16 -9.70 14.23
CA LEU A 18 -1.11 -10.31 13.85
C LEU A 18 -0.94 -11.70 13.25
N PHE A 19 0.11 -11.92 12.45
CA PHE A 19 0.40 -13.26 11.95
C PHE A 19 0.75 -14.25 13.07
N LEU A 20 1.55 -13.84 14.05
CA LEU A 20 1.86 -14.67 15.22
C LEU A 20 0.61 -14.94 16.06
N LEU A 21 -0.29 -13.97 16.17
CA LEU A 21 -1.58 -14.16 16.84
C LEU A 21 -2.45 -15.17 16.07
N GLN A 22 -2.56 -15.04 14.75
CA GLN A 22 -3.27 -16.00 13.89
C GLN A 22 -2.67 -17.41 14.05
N TRP A 23 -1.35 -17.52 14.13
CA TRP A 23 -0.67 -18.80 14.32
C TRP A 23 -0.96 -19.40 15.70
N ALA A 24 -0.93 -18.58 16.76
CA ALA A 24 -1.23 -19.00 18.13
C ALA A 24 -2.70 -19.43 18.30
N LEU A 25 -3.63 -18.81 17.56
CA LEU A 25 -5.06 -19.13 17.58
C LEU A 25 -5.42 -20.34 16.69
N GLY A 26 -4.49 -20.86 15.90
CA GLY A 26 -4.74 -21.98 14.99
C GLY A 26 -5.43 -21.58 13.68
N ASP A 27 -5.57 -20.29 13.38
CA ASP A 27 -6.25 -19.76 12.19
C ASP A 27 -5.43 -19.95 10.88
N LEU A 28 -4.22 -20.53 10.95
CA LEU A 28 -3.28 -20.69 9.83
C LEU A 28 -2.97 -22.17 9.50
N GLY A 29 -4.00 -23.02 9.48
CA GLY A 29 -3.90 -24.47 9.25
C GLY A 29 -4.60 -24.96 7.98
N VAL A 30 -4.11 -26.06 7.40
CA VAL A 30 -4.79 -26.78 6.31
C VAL A 30 -6.10 -27.35 6.85
N GLY A 31 -7.23 -26.89 6.31
CA GLY A 31 -8.58 -27.33 6.71
C GLY A 31 -9.38 -26.31 7.53
N VAL A 32 -8.81 -25.15 7.88
CA VAL A 32 -9.55 -24.05 8.52
C VAL A 32 -10.32 -23.29 7.44
N LEU A 33 -11.65 -23.33 7.50
CA LEU A 33 -12.48 -22.47 6.66
C LEU A 33 -12.39 -21.03 7.17
N PRO A 34 -12.46 -20.02 6.29
CA PRO A 34 -12.45 -18.61 6.71
C PRO A 34 -13.56 -18.23 7.69
N SER A 35 -14.68 -18.97 7.66
CA SER A 35 -15.79 -18.85 8.61
C SER A 35 -15.44 -19.30 10.02
N ASP A 36 -14.51 -20.25 10.15
CA ASP A 36 -14.16 -20.90 11.41
C ASP A 36 -12.96 -20.22 12.08
N SER A 37 -12.38 -19.23 11.39
CA SER A 37 -11.26 -18.44 11.89
C SER A 37 -11.74 -17.50 13.00
N THR A 38 -11.03 -17.50 14.13
CA THR A 38 -11.35 -16.61 15.27
C THR A 38 -11.22 -15.13 14.93
N LEU A 39 -10.42 -14.81 13.90
CA LEU A 39 -10.27 -13.45 13.36
C LEU A 39 -11.13 -13.18 12.12
N SER A 40 -12.17 -13.96 11.85
CA SER A 40 -13.10 -13.78 10.72
C SER A 40 -13.68 -12.36 10.65
N TRP A 41 -14.01 -11.76 11.79
CA TRP A 41 -14.51 -10.38 11.94
C TRP A 41 -13.54 -9.28 11.47
N LEU A 42 -12.24 -9.57 11.35
CA LEU A 42 -11.22 -8.66 10.82
C LEU A 42 -10.99 -8.85 9.31
N MET A 43 -11.46 -9.96 8.73
CA MET A 43 -11.38 -10.25 7.30
C MET A 43 -12.36 -9.38 6.51
N LEU A 44 -12.04 -9.13 5.24
CA LEU A 44 -12.93 -8.37 4.37
C LEU A 44 -13.98 -9.30 3.76
N TRP A 45 -15.18 -9.30 4.34
CA TRP A 45 -16.32 -10.06 3.85
C TRP A 45 -17.01 -9.35 2.68
N PRO A 46 -17.51 -10.09 1.68
CA PRO A 46 -18.36 -9.50 0.64
C PRO A 46 -19.63 -8.90 1.25
N ILE A 47 -20.19 -7.90 0.59
CA ILE A 47 -21.47 -7.32 0.99
C ILE A 47 -22.56 -8.27 0.49
N SER A 48 -22.94 -9.25 1.30
CA SER A 48 -23.89 -10.29 0.89
C SER A 48 -25.08 -10.49 1.81
N ASP A 49 -25.39 -9.58 2.74
CA ASP A 49 -26.74 -9.26 3.25
C ASP A 49 -26.62 -8.41 4.55
N GLY A 50 -26.93 -7.12 4.44
CA GLY A 50 -27.11 -6.22 5.60
C GLY A 50 -25.88 -5.89 6.46
N PHE A 51 -26.01 -4.86 7.30
CA PHE A 51 -25.11 -4.57 8.42
C PHE A 51 -25.77 -5.11 9.69
N ASP A 52 -25.32 -6.26 10.17
CA ASP A 52 -25.66 -6.77 11.51
C ASP A 52 -24.46 -6.57 12.44
N ALA A 53 -24.60 -5.64 13.39
CA ALA A 53 -23.57 -5.34 14.38
C ALA A 53 -23.33 -6.48 15.38
N PHE A 54 -24.21 -7.48 15.45
CA PHE A 54 -24.23 -8.52 16.47
C PHE A 54 -24.01 -9.94 15.93
N SER A 55 -23.81 -10.10 14.62
CA SER A 55 -23.52 -11.41 13.98
C SER A 55 -22.12 -11.41 13.35
N PRO A 56 -21.08 -11.86 14.08
CA PRO A 56 -19.72 -11.93 13.57
C PRO A 56 -19.64 -12.99 12.47
N GLY A 57 -19.45 -12.57 11.22
CA GLY A 57 -19.22 -13.48 10.08
C GLY A 57 -20.30 -13.50 9.00
N ALA A 58 -21.45 -12.84 9.21
CA ALA A 58 -22.52 -12.76 8.21
C ALA A 58 -22.61 -11.39 7.51
N SER A 59 -22.06 -10.32 8.11
CA SER A 59 -22.27 -8.95 7.63
C SER A 59 -20.97 -8.15 7.47
N PHE A 60 -20.97 -7.25 6.49
CA PHE A 60 -19.88 -6.32 6.22
C PHE A 60 -19.77 -5.29 7.34
N MET A 61 -18.58 -5.17 7.94
CA MET A 61 -18.32 -4.21 9.02
C MET A 61 -17.35 -3.10 8.54
N PRO A 62 -17.58 -1.81 8.84
CA PRO A 62 -16.80 -0.70 8.26
C PRO A 62 -15.27 -0.77 8.50
N TRP A 63 -14.85 -1.33 9.64
CA TRP A 63 -13.42 -1.47 9.97
C TRP A 63 -12.70 -2.53 9.11
N GLN A 64 -13.44 -3.47 8.51
CA GLN A 64 -12.89 -4.51 7.65
C GLN A 64 -12.14 -3.94 6.45
N LEU A 65 -12.48 -2.72 5.99
CA LEU A 65 -11.76 -2.02 4.92
C LEU A 65 -10.31 -1.67 5.28
N LEU A 66 -9.93 -1.72 6.55
CA LEU A 66 -8.57 -1.44 7.01
C LEU A 66 -7.92 -2.65 7.68
N THR A 67 -8.67 -3.38 8.51
CA THR A 67 -8.12 -4.48 9.32
C THR A 67 -7.65 -5.66 8.48
N TYR A 68 -8.33 -5.94 7.36
CA TYR A 68 -8.03 -7.07 6.50
C TYR A 68 -6.61 -7.04 5.93
N ALA A 69 -6.02 -5.85 5.79
CA ALA A 69 -4.66 -5.69 5.28
C ALA A 69 -3.61 -6.30 6.23
N PHE A 70 -3.88 -6.35 7.53
CA PHE A 70 -2.91 -6.84 8.49
C PHE A 70 -2.98 -8.36 8.73
N LEU A 71 -4.05 -9.00 8.26
CA LEU A 71 -4.17 -10.45 8.26
C LEU A 71 -3.39 -11.04 7.08
N GLN A 72 -2.76 -12.18 7.29
CA GLN A 72 -2.07 -12.90 6.22
C GLN A 72 -2.63 -14.31 6.09
N SER A 73 -2.64 -14.86 4.88
CA SER A 73 -3.09 -16.22 4.61
C SER A 73 -2.00 -17.27 4.84
N GLY A 74 -0.74 -16.84 5.02
CA GLY A 74 0.38 -17.76 5.21
C GLY A 74 1.74 -17.06 5.19
N PHE A 75 2.79 -17.83 5.48
CA PHE A 75 4.15 -17.33 5.63
C PHE A 75 4.67 -16.60 4.38
N ASN A 76 4.41 -17.14 3.19
CA ASN A 76 4.88 -16.52 1.94
C ASN A 76 4.28 -15.12 1.75
N GLN A 77 2.99 -14.93 2.05
CA GLN A 77 2.33 -13.63 1.91
C GLN A 77 2.89 -12.61 2.91
N LEU A 78 3.10 -13.02 4.16
CA LEU A 78 3.77 -12.20 5.18
C LEU A 78 5.18 -11.82 4.73
N PHE A 79 5.98 -12.80 4.30
CA PHE A 79 7.37 -12.61 3.92
C PHE A 79 7.50 -11.57 2.79
N PHE A 80 6.74 -11.71 1.71
CA PHE A 80 6.80 -10.76 0.59
C PHE A 80 6.22 -9.39 0.96
N SER A 81 5.12 -9.34 1.72
CA SER A 81 4.51 -8.08 2.17
C SER A 81 5.47 -7.30 3.08
N ALA A 82 6.08 -7.97 4.05
CA ALA A 82 7.06 -7.38 4.95
C ALA A 82 8.33 -6.95 4.21
N LEU A 83 8.81 -7.77 3.26
CA LEU A 83 9.97 -7.44 2.44
C LEU A 83 9.74 -6.17 1.61
N VAL A 84 8.59 -6.05 0.93
CA VAL A 84 8.29 -4.85 0.14
C VAL A 84 8.11 -3.64 1.04
N LEU A 85 7.38 -3.78 2.15
CA LEU A 85 7.21 -2.68 3.10
C LEU A 85 8.55 -2.23 3.69
N PHE A 86 9.44 -3.16 4.01
CA PHE A 86 10.79 -2.86 4.50
C PHE A 86 11.65 -2.16 3.45
N MET A 87 11.71 -2.70 2.23
CA MET A 87 12.58 -2.18 1.15
C MET A 87 12.10 -0.85 0.59
N PHE A 88 10.78 -0.69 0.41
CA PHE A 88 10.20 0.45 -0.29
C PHE A 88 9.48 1.42 0.64
N GLY A 89 8.96 0.96 1.78
CA GLY A 89 8.29 1.82 2.76
C GLY A 89 9.24 2.85 3.37
N ALA A 90 10.45 2.43 3.75
CA ALA A 90 11.40 3.34 4.39
C ALA A 90 11.82 4.53 3.49
N PRO A 91 12.23 4.34 2.21
CA PRO A 91 12.49 5.45 1.30
C PRO A 91 11.29 6.39 1.08
N LEU A 92 10.07 5.83 1.01
CA LEU A 92 8.85 6.61 0.83
C LEU A 92 8.53 7.45 2.07
N GLU A 93 8.64 6.87 3.27
CA GLU A 93 8.42 7.57 4.54
C GLU A 93 9.44 8.69 4.77
N LEU A 94 10.70 8.48 4.41
CA LEU A 94 11.73 9.51 4.50
C LEU A 94 11.47 10.67 3.53
N THR A 95 10.86 10.41 2.38
CA THR A 95 10.59 11.42 1.35
C THR A 95 9.34 12.23 1.65
N TRP A 96 8.27 11.58 2.14
CA TRP A 96 6.97 12.21 2.38
C TRP A 96 6.70 12.60 3.84
N GLY A 97 7.47 12.05 4.77
CA GLY A 97 7.22 12.12 6.19
C GLY A 97 6.17 11.12 6.67
N GLN A 98 6.19 10.87 7.98
CA GLN A 98 5.38 9.85 8.67
C GLN A 98 3.88 9.94 8.38
N LYS A 99 3.29 11.13 8.54
CA LYS A 99 1.84 11.33 8.40
C LYS A 99 1.34 11.02 7.01
N ARG A 100 2.04 11.53 5.98
CA ARG A 100 1.65 11.33 4.58
C ARG A 100 1.87 9.90 4.14
N PHE A 101 2.97 9.28 4.55
CA PHE A 101 3.19 7.87 4.26
C PHE A 101 2.08 6.98 4.85
N LEU A 102 1.68 7.24 6.10
CA LEU A 102 0.57 6.51 6.72
C LEU A 102 -0.74 6.73 5.96
N THR A 103 -1.09 7.99 5.63
CA THR A 103 -2.29 8.28 4.84
C THR A 103 -2.24 7.58 3.48
N TYR A 104 -1.10 7.60 2.79
CA TYR A 104 -0.92 6.92 1.52
C TYR A 104 -1.19 5.42 1.64
N TYR A 105 -0.58 4.78 2.65
CA TYR A 105 -0.74 3.36 2.91
C TYR A 105 -2.20 3.01 3.17
N LEU A 106 -2.88 3.75 4.06
CA LEU A 106 -4.29 3.53 4.39
C LEU A 106 -5.23 3.75 3.20
N VAL A 107 -4.95 4.74 2.34
CA VAL A 107 -5.72 4.97 1.10
C VAL A 107 -5.53 3.81 0.11
N CYS A 108 -4.31 3.28 0.00
CA CYS A 108 -4.07 2.10 -0.84
C CYS A 108 -4.77 0.85 -0.29
N VAL A 109 -4.78 0.66 1.04
CA VAL A 109 -5.54 -0.41 1.71
C VAL A 109 -7.03 -0.26 1.43
N ALA A 110 -7.62 0.90 1.74
CA ALA A 110 -9.04 1.13 1.53
C ALA A 110 -9.43 1.01 0.05
N GLY A 111 -8.62 1.54 -0.86
CA GLY A 111 -8.84 1.46 -2.31
C GLY A 111 -8.81 0.03 -2.84
N ALA A 112 -7.86 -0.79 -2.37
CA ALA A 112 -7.83 -2.21 -2.71
C ALA A 112 -9.08 -2.93 -2.19
N GLY A 113 -9.51 -2.65 -0.95
CA GLY A 113 -10.72 -3.23 -0.36
C GLY A 113 -11.99 -2.84 -1.11
N VAL A 114 -12.14 -1.57 -1.48
CA VAL A 114 -13.28 -1.08 -2.28
C VAL A 114 -13.34 -1.75 -3.65
N CYS A 115 -12.22 -1.83 -4.38
CA CYS A 115 -12.17 -2.51 -5.67
C CYS A 115 -12.52 -3.99 -5.54
N GLN A 116 -12.09 -4.64 -4.46
CA GLN A 116 -12.40 -6.03 -4.19
C GLN A 116 -13.90 -6.25 -3.93
N LEU A 117 -14.53 -5.40 -3.10
CA LEU A 117 -15.97 -5.47 -2.82
C LEU A 117 -16.78 -5.24 -4.09
N LEU A 118 -16.36 -4.28 -4.91
CA LEU A 118 -17.00 -4.01 -6.20
C LEU A 118 -16.94 -5.23 -7.11
N MET A 119 -15.78 -5.88 -7.21
CA MET A 119 -15.64 -7.10 -8.02
C MET A 119 -16.41 -8.28 -7.47
N ALA A 120 -16.45 -8.47 -6.15
CA ALA A 120 -17.26 -9.50 -5.51
C ALA A 120 -18.75 -9.29 -5.80
N TRP A 121 -19.20 -8.03 -5.79
CA TRP A 121 -20.57 -7.68 -6.15
C TRP A 121 -20.89 -7.95 -7.63
N ILE A 122 -20.00 -7.54 -8.55
CA ILE A 122 -20.18 -7.76 -10.00
C ILE A 122 -20.21 -9.25 -10.35
N THR A 123 -19.34 -10.05 -9.72
CA THR A 123 -19.20 -11.48 -10.02
C THR A 123 -20.21 -12.36 -9.29
N GLY A 124 -21.06 -11.79 -8.43
CA GLY A 124 -22.09 -12.52 -7.69
C GLY A 124 -21.52 -13.53 -6.69
N GLY A 125 -20.24 -13.38 -6.32
CA GLY A 125 -19.53 -14.30 -5.47
C GLY A 125 -18.24 -13.68 -4.96
N GLY A 126 -17.92 -13.93 -3.69
CA GLY A 126 -16.68 -13.45 -3.08
C GLY A 126 -16.35 -14.30 -1.87
N ALA A 127 -15.11 -14.78 -1.81
CA ALA A 127 -14.58 -15.32 -0.56
C ALA A 127 -14.10 -14.14 0.30
N PRO A 128 -14.14 -14.25 1.65
CA PRO A 128 -13.46 -13.30 2.51
C PRO A 128 -11.99 -13.23 2.14
N VAL A 129 -11.44 -12.02 2.07
CA VAL A 129 -10.03 -11.81 1.70
C VAL A 129 -9.24 -11.30 2.88
N VAL A 130 -8.02 -11.81 2.96
CA VAL A 130 -6.98 -11.39 3.88
C VAL A 130 -5.75 -10.98 3.09
N GLY A 131 -5.03 -9.97 3.59
CA GLY A 131 -3.72 -9.60 3.06
C GLY A 131 -3.62 -8.19 2.52
N ALA A 132 -2.59 -7.48 3.01
CA ALA A 132 -2.16 -6.15 2.56
C ALA A 132 -1.67 -6.09 1.11
N SER A 133 -1.67 -7.19 0.34
CA SER A 133 -1.04 -7.23 -0.97
C SER A 133 -1.44 -6.07 -1.89
N GLY A 134 -2.70 -5.62 -1.88
CA GLY A 134 -3.11 -4.44 -2.65
C GLY A 134 -2.40 -3.14 -2.25
N ALA A 135 -2.21 -2.90 -0.95
CA ALA A 135 -1.45 -1.76 -0.44
C ALA A 135 0.05 -1.86 -0.75
N VAL A 136 0.57 -3.09 -0.74
CA VAL A 136 1.96 -3.40 -1.11
C VAL A 136 2.21 -3.09 -2.60
N PHE A 137 1.28 -3.45 -3.49
CA PHE A 137 1.36 -3.05 -4.90
C PHE A 137 1.23 -1.53 -5.08
N GLY A 138 0.38 -0.87 -4.29
CA GLY A 138 0.32 0.60 -4.23
C GLY A 138 1.63 1.25 -3.80
N LEU A 139 2.35 0.67 -2.82
CA LEU A 139 3.68 1.11 -2.39
C LEU A 139 4.74 0.93 -3.48
N LEU A 140 4.76 -0.24 -4.14
CA LEU A 140 5.65 -0.50 -5.28
C LEU A 140 5.42 0.55 -6.38
N PHE A 141 4.16 0.81 -6.71
CA PHE A 141 3.78 1.79 -7.70
C PHE A 141 4.25 3.20 -7.33
N ALA A 142 4.03 3.65 -6.09
CA ALA A 142 4.54 4.92 -5.57
C ALA A 142 6.05 5.03 -5.74
N TYR A 143 6.78 3.99 -5.34
CA TYR A 143 8.23 3.97 -5.42
C TYR A 143 8.70 4.05 -6.88
N GLY A 144 8.09 3.31 -7.80
CA GLY A 144 8.42 3.38 -9.23
C GLY A 144 8.11 4.73 -9.88
N MET A 145 7.12 5.48 -9.39
CA MET A 145 6.84 6.84 -9.84
C MET A 145 7.83 7.87 -9.29
N LEU A 146 8.21 7.75 -8.02
CA LEU A 146 9.10 8.68 -7.33
C LEU A 146 10.57 8.49 -7.72
N PHE A 147 10.98 7.23 -7.87
CA PHE A 147 12.36 6.83 -8.06
C PHE A 147 12.55 6.00 -9.33
N PRO A 148 12.07 6.45 -10.51
CA PRO A 148 11.96 5.61 -11.71
C PRO A 148 13.29 5.04 -12.21
N ASN A 149 14.39 5.77 -11.97
CA ASN A 149 15.74 5.39 -12.40
C ASN A 149 16.57 4.68 -11.32
N GLN A 150 16.06 4.57 -10.08
CA GLN A 150 16.75 3.83 -9.03
C GLN A 150 16.78 2.34 -9.38
N ARG A 151 17.96 1.74 -9.23
CA ARG A 151 18.14 0.30 -9.45
C ARG A 151 17.77 -0.42 -8.16
N VAL A 152 16.77 -1.27 -8.26
CA VAL A 152 16.32 -2.12 -7.16
C VAL A 152 16.73 -3.53 -7.48
N MET A 153 17.33 -4.18 -6.49
CA MET A 153 17.65 -5.60 -6.57
C MET A 153 16.57 -6.36 -5.81
N LEU A 154 15.77 -7.13 -6.52
CA LEU A 154 14.84 -8.07 -5.89
C LEU A 154 15.65 -9.12 -5.12
N LEU A 155 15.13 -9.57 -3.97
CA LEU A 155 15.80 -10.62 -3.19
C LEU A 155 15.70 -11.98 -3.89
N PHE A 156 14.55 -12.28 -4.48
CA PHE A 156 14.29 -13.52 -5.22
C PHE A 156 13.34 -13.25 -6.40
N PRO A 157 13.77 -13.46 -7.66
CA PRO A 157 15.13 -13.72 -8.13
C PRO A 157 16.03 -12.46 -8.10
N PRO A 158 17.36 -12.59 -7.90
CA PRO A 158 18.30 -11.47 -7.79
C PRO A 158 18.59 -10.80 -9.14
N ILE A 159 17.59 -10.13 -9.70
CA ILE A 159 17.70 -9.41 -10.96
C ILE A 159 17.68 -7.91 -10.65
N PRO A 160 18.80 -7.18 -10.88
CA PRO A 160 18.81 -5.74 -10.73
C PRO A 160 17.99 -5.12 -11.87
N MET A 161 16.92 -4.42 -11.52
CA MET A 161 16.06 -3.74 -12.49
C MET A 161 15.73 -2.33 -12.05
N LYS A 162 15.42 -1.45 -13.00
CA LYS A 162 14.95 -0.10 -12.66
C LYS A 162 13.58 -0.20 -11.99
N ALA A 163 13.34 0.61 -10.97
CA ALA A 163 12.07 0.63 -10.25
C ALA A 163 10.86 0.82 -11.17
N ARG A 164 10.98 1.68 -12.19
CA ARG A 164 9.94 1.85 -13.21
C ARG A 164 9.64 0.56 -13.97
N THR A 165 10.68 -0.18 -14.36
CA THR A 165 10.53 -1.45 -15.08
C THR A 165 9.86 -2.49 -14.18
N LEU A 166 10.24 -2.55 -12.91
CA LEU A 166 9.63 -3.45 -11.93
C LEU A 166 8.12 -3.21 -11.85
N VAL A 167 7.70 -1.97 -11.64
CA VAL A 167 6.28 -1.62 -11.53
C VAL A 167 5.50 -1.92 -12.80
N ILE A 168 6.08 -1.67 -13.98
CA ILE A 168 5.44 -1.98 -15.25
C ILE A 168 5.29 -3.50 -15.43
N VAL A 169 6.35 -4.27 -15.18
CA VAL A 169 6.33 -5.73 -15.31
C VAL A 169 5.33 -6.31 -14.33
N VAL A 170 5.35 -5.89 -13.07
CA VAL A 170 4.39 -6.33 -12.05
C VAL A 170 2.97 -5.97 -12.47
N GLY A 171 2.69 -4.71 -12.83
CA GLY A 171 1.36 -4.29 -13.24
C GLY A 171 0.82 -5.06 -14.46
N ILE A 172 1.66 -5.27 -15.49
CA ILE A 172 1.28 -6.08 -16.66
C ILE A 172 1.05 -7.54 -16.26
N THR A 173 1.92 -8.11 -15.44
CA THR A 173 1.81 -9.50 -14.98
C THR A 173 0.52 -9.71 -14.20
N GLU A 174 0.16 -8.80 -13.29
CA GLU A 174 -1.09 -8.89 -12.53
C GLU A 174 -2.32 -8.79 -13.43
N VAL A 175 -2.34 -7.89 -14.43
CA VAL A 175 -3.43 -7.82 -15.41
C VAL A 175 -3.52 -9.12 -16.21
N MET A 176 -2.39 -9.61 -16.75
CA MET A 176 -2.35 -10.83 -17.55
C MET A 176 -2.82 -12.04 -16.74
N LEU A 177 -2.32 -12.22 -15.52
CA LEU A 177 -2.73 -13.31 -14.64
C LEU A 177 -4.21 -13.22 -14.25
N GLY A 178 -4.73 -12.00 -14.06
CA GLY A 178 -6.16 -11.76 -13.86
C GLY A 178 -7.03 -12.18 -15.04
N LEU A 179 -6.56 -11.96 -16.28
CA LEU A 179 -7.24 -12.40 -17.49
C LEU A 179 -7.11 -13.91 -17.74
N LEU A 180 -6.00 -14.52 -17.32
CA LEU A 180 -5.73 -15.95 -17.47
C LEU A 180 -6.39 -16.82 -16.40
N GLY A 181 -6.98 -16.22 -15.36
CA GLY A 181 -7.73 -16.94 -14.32
C GLY A 181 -6.87 -17.81 -13.39
N GLN A 182 -5.57 -17.53 -13.24
CA GLN A 182 -4.68 -18.34 -12.39
C GLN A 182 -4.99 -18.25 -10.89
N ARG A 183 -5.66 -17.18 -10.45
CA ARG A 183 -6.30 -17.02 -9.14
C ARG A 183 -7.67 -16.35 -9.35
N SER A 184 -8.43 -16.17 -8.27
CA SER A 184 -9.66 -15.37 -8.29
C SER A 184 -9.42 -14.00 -8.93
N ALA A 185 -10.13 -13.70 -10.04
CA ALA A 185 -10.04 -12.42 -10.74
C ALA A 185 -10.18 -11.22 -9.78
N ILE A 186 -11.07 -11.36 -8.78
CA ILE A 186 -11.29 -10.44 -7.67
C ILE A 186 -9.97 -9.99 -7.00
N THR A 187 -9.02 -10.91 -6.83
CA THR A 187 -7.72 -10.64 -6.18
C THR A 187 -6.82 -9.76 -7.04
N TYR A 188 -6.74 -10.01 -8.34
CA TYR A 188 -5.93 -9.20 -9.27
C TYR A 188 -6.47 -7.79 -9.41
N PHE A 189 -7.80 -7.64 -9.47
CA PHE A 189 -8.44 -6.33 -9.50
C PHE A 189 -8.26 -5.56 -8.18
N ALA A 190 -8.21 -6.24 -7.04
CA ALA A 190 -7.87 -5.60 -5.77
C ALA A 190 -6.43 -5.03 -5.78
N TYR A 191 -5.48 -5.73 -6.40
CA TYR A 191 -4.10 -5.26 -6.55
C TYR A 191 -4.02 -4.01 -7.43
N LEU A 192 -4.73 -4.02 -8.56
CA LEU A 192 -4.87 -2.87 -9.45
C LEU A 192 -5.57 -1.70 -8.75
N GLY A 193 -6.56 -1.98 -7.91
CA GLY A 193 -7.23 -0.98 -7.07
C GLY A 193 -6.26 -0.24 -6.15
N GLY A 194 -5.38 -0.97 -5.45
CA GLY A 194 -4.35 -0.34 -4.62
C GLY A 194 -3.39 0.56 -5.40
N MET A 195 -2.98 0.13 -6.60
CA MET A 195 -2.15 0.96 -7.50
C MET A 195 -2.90 2.20 -8.00
N LEU A 196 -4.18 2.06 -8.37
CA LEU A 196 -5.03 3.13 -8.87
C LEU A 196 -5.28 4.21 -7.81
N PHE A 197 -5.71 3.81 -6.61
CA PHE A 197 -5.95 4.74 -5.51
C PHE A 197 -4.66 5.39 -5.01
N GLY A 198 -3.55 4.64 -5.00
CA GLY A 198 -2.22 5.21 -4.75
C GLY A 198 -1.84 6.29 -5.79
N TRP A 199 -2.04 6.00 -7.08
CA TRP A 199 -1.84 6.98 -8.14
C TRP A 199 -2.71 8.24 -7.96
N LEU A 200 -3.99 8.04 -7.64
CA LEU A 200 -4.93 9.13 -7.40
C LEU A 200 -4.50 10.00 -6.22
N MET A 201 -3.98 9.40 -5.14
CA MET A 201 -3.46 10.12 -3.99
C MET A 201 -2.22 10.94 -4.34
N ILE A 202 -1.27 10.36 -5.10
CA ILE A 202 -0.09 11.09 -5.59
C ILE A 202 -0.51 12.26 -6.49
N ARG A 203 -1.53 12.05 -7.34
CA ARG A 203 -2.11 13.10 -8.19
C ARG A 203 -2.76 14.21 -7.37
N TYR A 204 -3.50 13.87 -6.33
CA TYR A 204 -4.07 14.85 -5.40
C TYR A 204 -2.98 15.68 -4.70
N TRP A 205 -1.85 15.07 -4.38
CA TRP A 205 -0.69 15.76 -3.81
C TRP A 205 0.18 16.51 -4.82
N ARG A 206 -0.06 16.39 -6.15
CA ARG A 206 0.65 17.19 -7.15
C ARG A 206 0.23 18.66 -7.02
N GLY A 207 1.04 19.41 -6.28
CA GLY A 207 0.81 20.82 -5.94
C GLY A 207 1.19 21.15 -4.49
N GLN A 208 1.32 20.14 -3.63
CA GLN A 208 1.76 20.30 -2.25
C GLN A 208 3.22 19.81 -2.13
N SER A 209 4.10 20.58 -1.48
CA SER A 209 5.46 20.12 -1.10
C SER A 209 5.35 18.76 -0.44
N PRO A 210 6.08 17.69 -0.83
CA PRO A 210 7.36 17.68 -1.57
C PRO A 210 7.29 17.53 -3.11
N PHE A 211 6.10 17.52 -3.72
CA PHE A 211 5.94 17.51 -5.19
C PHE A 211 5.69 18.89 -5.80
N GLY A 212 5.43 19.90 -4.97
CA GLY A 212 5.36 21.30 -5.37
C GLY A 212 6.76 21.78 -5.74
N GLY A 213 6.98 22.03 -7.02
CA GLY A 213 8.21 22.67 -7.50
C GLY A 213 8.44 23.96 -6.72
N SER A 214 9.67 24.12 -6.22
CA SER A 214 10.22 25.44 -5.92
C SER A 214 10.31 26.20 -7.25
N GLY A 215 9.20 26.84 -7.62
CA GLY A 215 9.07 27.61 -8.85
C GLY A 215 8.64 29.02 -8.50
N GLY A 216 9.61 29.93 -8.48
CA GLY A 216 9.33 31.37 -8.56
C GLY A 216 9.66 32.17 -7.31
N ARG A 217 10.94 32.24 -6.95
CA ARG A 217 11.52 33.45 -6.36
C ARG A 217 11.18 34.61 -7.33
N LYS A 218 10.13 35.39 -7.05
CA LYS A 218 9.88 36.67 -7.73
C LYS A 218 10.99 37.64 -7.35
N GLY A 219 12.10 37.57 -8.09
CA GLY A 219 12.98 38.72 -8.29
C GLY A 219 12.37 39.59 -9.40
N GLY A 220 12.24 40.89 -9.14
CA GLY A 220 11.86 41.85 -10.16
C GLY A 220 11.27 43.14 -9.60
N GLY A 221 12.15 44.05 -9.17
CA GLY A 221 11.76 45.39 -8.75
C GLY A 221 12.94 46.27 -8.35
N GLY A 222 13.97 46.34 -9.19
CA GLY A 222 15.07 47.26 -8.99
C GLY A 222 14.62 48.71 -9.15
N LYS A 223 14.86 49.54 -8.12
CA LYS A 223 15.13 50.98 -8.24
C LYS A 223 15.72 51.48 -6.91
N GLY A 224 16.97 51.95 -6.92
CA GLY A 224 17.52 52.71 -5.80
C GLY A 224 19.03 52.56 -5.59
N ARG A 225 19.80 53.32 -6.37
CA ARG A 225 21.12 53.92 -6.08
C ARG A 225 22.05 53.23 -5.05
N LYS A 226 23.23 52.83 -5.53
CA LYS A 226 24.44 52.62 -4.69
C LYS A 226 24.87 53.95 -4.04
N PRO A 227 25.18 54.00 -2.73
CA PRO A 227 26.05 55.03 -2.17
C PRO A 227 27.53 54.61 -2.29
N PRO A 228 28.47 55.57 -2.44
CA PRO A 228 29.88 55.29 -2.68
C PRO A 228 30.62 54.82 -1.42
N LEU A 229 31.69 54.06 -1.67
CA LEU A 229 32.63 53.50 -0.71
C LEU A 229 33.22 54.57 0.21
N ARG A 230 33.08 54.37 1.53
CA ARG A 230 33.79 55.16 2.53
C ARG A 230 35.11 54.46 2.86
N VAL A 231 36.20 55.02 2.35
CA VAL A 231 37.57 54.69 2.79
C VAL A 231 37.70 55.15 4.24
N VAL A 232 37.93 54.22 5.15
CA VAL A 232 38.37 54.54 6.52
C VAL A 232 39.88 54.48 6.49
N ARG A 233 40.50 55.63 6.77
CA ARG A 233 41.92 55.76 7.11
C ARG A 233 42.13 55.29 8.55
#